data_AF-A0A667YU85-F1
#
_entry.id   AF-A0A667YU85-F1
#
_cell.length_a   1.000
_cell.length_b   1.000
_cell.length_c   1.000
_cell.angle_alpha   90.00
_cell.angle_beta   90.00
_cell.angle_gamma   90.00
#
_symmetry.space_group_name_H-M   'P 1'
#
loop_
_entity.id
_entity.type
_entity.pdbx_description
1 polymer ?
#
loop_
_entity_poly.entity_id
_entity_poly.type
_entity_poly.pdbx_seq_one_letter_code
_entity_poly.pdbx_strand_id
1 'polypeptide(L)'
;MVVHRNHFSLSVSHYLSAGQLQVNVSQAVYQAEENSDVTMEWTFTPIMPLTDLNIHLSLGVSDNEPVKKIYYLRGGVELPDFQHEQFTGRVQVDKDELRKGNIRLHLSRLRTDDSGSYQCRMITNTVYFTQYVHIICHVFFIQLQHPDQRRQSAKKEEGLFSSEQHQQLKQFSFM
;
A
#
# COMPACT_ATOMS: atom_id res chain seq x y z
N MET A 1 20.99 -1.27 2.58
CA MET A 1 20.72 0.15 2.93
C MET A 1 19.30 0.45 2.50
N VAL A 2 18.34 0.35 3.42
CA VAL A 2 16.92 0.62 3.10
C VAL A 2 16.76 2.13 3.06
N VAL A 3 16.54 2.68 1.87
CA VAL A 3 16.19 4.09 1.72
C VAL A 3 14.71 4.20 2.05
N HIS A 4 14.38 4.54 3.29
CA HIS A 4 13.04 4.99 3.64
C HIS A 4 12.81 6.37 2.99
N ARG A 5 12.13 6.38 1.84
CA ARG A 5 11.49 7.60 1.34
C ARG A 5 10.26 7.83 2.21
N ASN A 6 10.31 8.84 3.07
CA ASN A 6 9.14 9.33 3.80
C ASN A 6 8.14 9.88 2.78
N HIS A 7 7.17 9.06 2.38
CA HIS A 7 6.03 9.51 1.58
C HIS A 7 5.02 10.12 2.56
N PHE A 8 5.03 11.45 2.69
CA PHE A 8 3.97 12.16 3.39
C PHE A 8 2.68 12.03 2.56
N SER A 9 1.74 11.22 3.03
CA SER A 9 0.38 11.20 2.49
C SER A 9 -0.38 12.40 3.05
N LEU A 10 -0.42 13.52 2.33
CA LEU A 10 -1.40 14.56 2.59
C LEU A 10 -2.75 14.08 2.06
N SER A 11 -3.66 13.68 2.95
CA SER A 11 -5.07 13.51 2.56
C SER A 11 -5.71 14.89 2.47
N VAL A 12 -5.76 15.47 1.28
CA VAL A 12 -6.56 16.68 1.05
C VAL A 12 -7.95 16.26 0.61
N SER A 13 -8.93 16.34 1.52
CA SER A 13 -10.35 16.19 1.17
C SER A 13 -10.78 17.49 0.48
N HIS A 14 -10.85 17.51 -0.85
CA HIS A 14 -11.35 18.68 -1.58
C HIS A 14 -12.87 18.72 -1.50
N TYR A 15 -13.42 19.77 -0.87
CA TYR A 15 -14.86 20.04 -0.80
C TYR A 15 -15.27 20.96 -1.96
N LEU A 16 -16.10 20.46 -2.87
CA LEU A 16 -16.80 21.29 -3.85
C LEU A 16 -18.27 20.84 -3.92
N SER A 17 -19.15 21.54 -3.18
CA SER A 17 -20.61 21.67 -3.38
C SER A 17 -21.41 21.70 -2.05
N ALA A 18 -22.64 22.23 -2.14
CA ALA A 18 -23.63 22.53 -1.10
C ALA A 18 -24.27 21.29 -0.45
N GLY A 19 -23.46 20.36 0.07
CA GLY A 19 -23.94 19.17 0.77
C GLY A 19 -22.96 18.67 1.83
N GLN A 20 -23.49 18.14 2.94
CA GLN A 20 -22.72 17.63 4.06
C GLN A 20 -22.51 16.12 3.92
N LEU A 21 -21.76 15.69 2.90
CA LEU A 21 -21.26 14.32 2.84
C LEU A 21 -19.86 14.30 3.48
N GLN A 22 -19.66 13.41 4.44
CA GLN A 22 -18.42 13.24 5.17
C GLN A 22 -17.91 11.85 4.86
N VAL A 23 -16.66 11.75 4.42
CA VAL A 23 -15.97 10.47 4.22
C VAL A 23 -14.87 10.38 5.27
N ASN A 24 -14.90 9.34 6.08
CA ASN A 24 -13.89 9.09 7.11
C ASN A 24 -13.05 7.87 6.72
N VAL A 25 -11.75 7.99 6.97
CA VAL A 25 -10.79 6.91 6.83
C VAL A 25 -10.42 6.44 8.23
N SER A 26 -10.58 5.15 8.51
CA SER A 26 -10.15 4.57 9.78
C SER A 26 -8.63 4.50 9.90
N GLN A 27 -7.95 4.17 8.79
CA GLN A 27 -6.50 4.01 8.71
C GLN A 27 -5.95 4.54 7.38
N ALA A 28 -5.02 5.48 7.44
CA ALA A 28 -4.45 6.13 6.25
C ALA A 28 -3.31 5.32 5.59
N VAL A 29 -2.67 4.41 6.32
CA VAL A 29 -1.53 3.61 5.85
C VAL A 29 -1.72 2.15 6.26
N TYR A 30 -1.65 1.23 5.30
CA TYR A 30 -1.69 -0.21 5.53
C TYR A 30 -0.33 -0.83 5.19
N GLN A 31 0.21 -1.61 6.12
CA GLN A 31 1.40 -2.42 5.88
C GLN A 31 0.96 -3.87 5.71
N ALA A 32 1.44 -4.52 4.67
CA ALA A 32 1.10 -5.89 4.35
C ALA A 32 2.30 -6.63 3.72
N GLU A 33 2.20 -7.95 3.65
CA GLU A 33 3.25 -8.81 3.14
C GLU A 33 2.90 -9.28 1.73
N GLU A 34 3.92 -9.55 0.91
CA GLU A 34 3.68 -10.18 -0.38
C GLU A 34 2.95 -11.52 -0.22
N ASN A 35 1.99 -11.79 -1.10
CA ASN A 35 1.06 -12.92 -1.07
C ASN A 35 0.06 -12.94 0.11
N SER A 36 0.08 -11.95 1.00
CA SER A 36 -0.99 -11.77 1.99
C SER A 36 -2.19 -11.05 1.38
N ASP A 37 -3.21 -10.82 2.19
CA ASP A 37 -4.38 -10.04 1.83
C ASP A 37 -4.44 -8.76 2.66
N VAL A 38 -5.18 -7.76 2.19
CA VAL A 38 -5.46 -6.51 2.93
C VAL A 38 -6.91 -6.10 2.74
N THR A 39 -7.49 -5.50 3.77
CA THR A 39 -8.84 -4.92 3.71
C THR A 39 -8.76 -3.46 4.10
N MET A 40 -9.20 -2.59 3.19
CA MET A 40 -9.27 -1.14 3.39
C MET A 40 -10.72 -0.71 3.59
N GLU A 41 -10.92 0.23 4.50
CA GLU A 41 -12.25 0.68 4.91
C GLU A 41 -12.38 2.20 4.88
N TRP A 42 -13.50 2.67 4.31
CA TRP A 42 -13.95 4.07 4.36
C TRP A 42 -15.41 4.10 4.78
N THR A 43 -15.75 4.97 5.72
CA THR A 43 -17.16 5.22 6.04
C THR A 43 -17.60 6.53 5.43
N PHE A 44 -18.87 6.62 5.05
CA PHE A 44 -19.45 7.85 4.56
C PHE A 44 -20.83 8.11 5.14
N THR A 45 -21.10 9.38 5.42
CA THR A 45 -22.38 9.87 5.94
C THR A 45 -22.80 11.12 5.17
N PRO A 46 -24.10 11.31 4.86
CA PRO A 46 -25.21 10.39 5.13
C PRO A 46 -25.16 9.15 4.24
N ILE A 47 -25.82 8.08 4.69
CA ILE A 47 -26.07 6.89 3.88
C ILE A 47 -27.05 7.25 2.77
N MET A 48 -26.74 6.85 1.54
CA MET A 48 -27.55 7.15 0.35
C MET A 48 -27.91 5.85 -0.39
N PRO A 49 -29.00 5.85 -1.17
CA PRO A 49 -29.30 4.75 -2.08
C PRO A 49 -28.12 4.47 -3.01
N LEU A 50 -27.83 3.19 -3.29
CA LEU A 50 -26.74 2.83 -4.20
C LEU A 50 -26.93 3.42 -5.61
N THR A 51 -28.17 3.63 -6.04
CA THR A 51 -28.53 4.26 -7.32
C THR A 51 -28.00 5.68 -7.46
N ASP A 52 -27.75 6.37 -6.35
CA ASP A 52 -27.24 7.74 -6.32
C ASP A 52 -25.72 7.80 -6.15
N LEU A 53 -25.07 6.63 -6.05
CA LEU A 53 -23.63 6.51 -5.81
C LEU A 53 -22.88 6.09 -7.08
N ASN A 54 -21.82 6.83 -7.36
CA ASN A 54 -20.76 6.42 -8.26
C ASN A 54 -19.45 6.36 -7.47
N ILE A 55 -18.78 5.21 -7.52
CA ILE A 55 -17.55 4.96 -6.75
C ILE A 55 -16.47 4.52 -7.72
N HIS A 56 -15.36 5.25 -7.74
CA HIS A 56 -14.18 4.91 -8.50
C HIS A 56 -13.03 4.69 -7.52
N LEU A 57 -12.47 3.48 -7.51
CA LEU A 57 -11.26 3.15 -6.78
C LEU A 57 -10.11 2.95 -7.77
N SER A 58 -8.98 3.58 -7.51
CA SER A 58 -7.80 3.50 -8.37
C SER A 58 -6.50 3.54 -7.58
N LEU A 59 -5.47 2.89 -8.11
CA LEU A 59 -4.10 2.92 -7.62
C LEU A 59 -3.28 3.93 -8.42
N GLY A 60 -2.65 4.88 -7.74
CA GLY A 60 -1.55 5.71 -8.25
C GLY A 60 -0.23 5.23 -7.67
N VAL A 61 0.71 4.83 -8.53
CA VAL A 61 2.04 4.36 -8.13
C VAL A 61 3.06 5.51 -8.13
N SER A 62 2.98 6.40 -9.13
CA SER A 62 3.79 7.62 -9.24
C SER A 62 3.08 8.67 -10.10
N ASP A 63 3.51 9.94 -10.04
CA ASP A 63 2.88 11.06 -10.76
C ASP A 63 2.94 10.91 -12.30
N ASN A 64 3.89 10.13 -12.81
CA ASN A 64 4.09 9.93 -14.25
C ASN A 64 3.43 8.65 -14.79
N GLU A 65 2.85 7.82 -13.92
CA GLU A 65 2.17 6.60 -14.34
C GLU A 65 0.65 6.80 -14.39
N PRO A 66 -0.04 6.25 -15.40
CA PRO A 66 -1.49 6.30 -15.44
C PRO A 66 -2.06 5.54 -14.25
N VAL A 67 -3.09 6.13 -13.61
CA VAL A 67 -3.80 5.47 -12.52
C VAL A 67 -4.43 4.16 -12.98
N LYS A 68 -4.25 3.10 -12.19
CA LYS A 68 -4.79 1.77 -12.47
C LYS A 68 -6.14 1.62 -11.77
N LYS A 69 -7.20 1.36 -12.54
CA LYS A 69 -8.56 1.22 -12.00
C LYS A 69 -8.72 -0.11 -11.27
N ILE A 70 -9.21 -0.05 -10.04
CA ILE A 70 -9.40 -1.22 -9.15
C ILE A 70 -10.85 -1.67 -9.15
N TYR A 71 -11.77 -0.71 -9.00
CA TYR A 71 -13.19 -0.97 -8.86
C TYR A 71 -14.00 0.22 -9.38
N TYR A 72 -15.13 -0.09 -10.00
CA TYR A 72 -16.00 0.90 -10.62
C TYR A 72 -17.47 0.54 -10.37
N LEU A 73 -18.18 1.43 -9.69
CA LEU A 73 -19.62 1.38 -9.47
C LEU A 73 -20.25 2.64 -10.08
N ARG A 74 -21.30 2.47 -10.88
CA ARG A 74 -22.10 3.58 -11.42
C ARG A 74 -23.57 3.31 -11.16
N GLY A 75 -24.21 4.22 -10.43
CA GLY A 75 -25.62 4.11 -10.06
C GLY A 75 -25.97 2.76 -9.42
N GLY A 76 -25.09 2.24 -8.57
CA GLY A 76 -25.29 0.96 -7.87
C GLY A 76 -24.99 -0.29 -8.69
N VAL A 77 -24.56 -0.14 -9.95
CA VAL A 77 -24.16 -1.25 -10.82
C VAL A 77 -22.65 -1.32 -10.91
N GLU A 78 -22.09 -2.51 -10.67
CA GLU A 78 -20.66 -2.79 -10.84
C GLU A 78 -20.32 -2.96 -12.32
N LEU A 79 -19.20 -2.37 -12.73
CA LEU A 79 -18.74 -2.43 -14.11
C LEU A 79 -17.31 -3.01 -14.15
N PRO A 80 -17.17 -4.35 -14.10
CA PRO A 80 -15.87 -5.03 -14.03
C PRO A 80 -15.01 -4.78 -15.27
N ASP A 81 -15.60 -4.46 -16.43
CA ASP A 81 -14.88 -4.18 -17.68
C ASP A 81 -13.93 -2.99 -17.59
N PHE A 82 -14.10 -2.11 -16.59
CA PHE A 82 -13.19 -0.99 -16.35
C PHE A 82 -12.04 -1.33 -15.39
N GLN A 83 -12.04 -2.52 -14.80
CA GLN A 83 -10.98 -2.97 -13.90
C GLN A 83 -9.70 -3.24 -14.69
N HIS A 84 -8.57 -2.77 -14.17
CA HIS A 84 -7.26 -3.07 -14.72
C HIS A 84 -6.93 -4.56 -14.52
N GLU A 85 -6.38 -5.21 -15.55
CA GLU A 85 -6.13 -6.66 -15.58
C GLU A 85 -5.34 -7.19 -14.38
N GLN A 86 -4.39 -6.40 -13.85
CA GLN A 86 -3.62 -6.77 -12.66
C GLN A 86 -4.49 -7.10 -11.45
N PHE A 87 -5.71 -6.57 -11.35
CA PHE A 87 -6.60 -6.75 -10.20
C PHE A 87 -7.67 -7.84 -10.42
N THR A 88 -7.73 -8.43 -11.62
CA THR A 88 -8.72 -9.43 -11.97
C THR A 88 -8.69 -10.62 -11.02
N GLY A 89 -9.84 -10.94 -10.42
CA GLY A 89 -9.99 -12.04 -9.46
C GLY A 89 -9.29 -11.83 -8.12
N ARG A 90 -8.77 -10.62 -7.84
CA ARG A 90 -8.10 -10.28 -6.58
C ARG A 90 -8.90 -9.32 -5.71
N VAL A 91 -9.82 -8.56 -6.32
CA VAL A 91 -10.59 -7.50 -5.66
C VAL A 91 -12.00 -7.96 -5.32
N GLN A 92 -12.45 -7.66 -4.11
CA GLN A 92 -13.83 -7.82 -3.66
C GLN A 92 -14.29 -6.57 -2.92
N VAL A 93 -15.51 -6.11 -3.18
CA VAL A 93 -16.16 -5.04 -2.43
C VAL A 93 -17.45 -5.59 -1.83
N ASP A 94 -17.63 -5.39 -0.53
CA ASP A 94 -18.83 -5.86 0.18
C ASP A 94 -20.01 -4.90 -0.08
N LYS A 95 -21.00 -5.35 -0.85
CA LYS A 95 -22.19 -4.56 -1.18
C LYS A 95 -23.13 -4.37 0.01
N ASP A 96 -23.14 -5.29 0.96
CA ASP A 96 -24.01 -5.18 2.13
C ASP A 96 -23.45 -4.13 3.10
N GLU A 97 -22.13 -4.06 3.24
CA GLU A 97 -21.46 -2.96 3.95
C GLU A 97 -21.61 -1.64 3.20
N LEU A 98 -21.55 -1.66 1.87
CA LEU A 98 -21.72 -0.44 1.07
C LEU A 98 -23.09 0.22 1.30
N ARG A 99 -24.15 -0.59 1.41
CA ARG A 99 -25.51 -0.12 1.73
C ARG A 99 -25.62 0.50 3.12
N LYS A 100 -24.70 0.18 4.03
CA LYS A 100 -24.63 0.73 5.40
C LYS A 100 -23.72 1.97 5.47
N GLY A 101 -23.21 2.45 4.34
CA GLY A 101 -22.29 3.59 4.32
C GLY A 101 -20.82 3.19 4.53
N ASN A 102 -20.46 1.93 4.32
CA ASN A 102 -19.10 1.43 4.53
C ASN A 102 -18.53 0.82 3.24
N ILE A 103 -17.50 1.45 2.68
CA ILE A 103 -16.75 0.92 1.54
C ILE A 103 -15.65 0.02 2.10
N ARG A 104 -15.82 -1.30 1.94
CA ARG A 104 -14.85 -2.30 2.36
C ARG A 104 -14.23 -2.97 1.14
N LEU A 105 -13.01 -2.57 0.80
CA LEU A 105 -12.24 -3.10 -0.33
C LEU A 105 -11.27 -4.16 0.17
N HIS A 106 -11.53 -5.42 -0.19
CA HIS A 106 -10.62 -6.53 0.05
C HIS A 106 -9.77 -6.78 -1.20
N LEU A 107 -8.44 -6.78 -1.02
CA LEU A 107 -7.47 -7.11 -2.05
C LEU A 107 -6.64 -8.32 -1.60
N SER A 108 -6.73 -9.39 -2.37
CA SER A 108 -6.07 -10.67 -2.07
C SER A 108 -4.82 -10.91 -2.91
N ARG A 109 -3.93 -11.78 -2.43
CA ARG A 109 -2.68 -12.17 -3.11
C ARG A 109 -1.88 -10.93 -3.53
N LEU A 110 -1.53 -10.12 -2.54
CA LEU A 110 -0.79 -8.88 -2.72
C LEU A 110 0.53 -9.13 -3.41
N ARG A 111 0.92 -8.16 -4.23
CA ARG A 111 2.18 -8.09 -4.94
C ARG A 111 2.87 -6.79 -4.61
N THR A 112 4.17 -6.74 -4.82
CA THR A 112 4.95 -5.51 -4.58
C THR A 112 4.47 -4.32 -5.39
N ASP A 113 4.00 -4.55 -6.62
CA ASP A 113 3.43 -3.55 -7.53
C ASP A 113 2.01 -3.08 -7.16
N ASP A 114 1.40 -3.68 -6.12
CA ASP A 114 0.18 -3.17 -5.49
C ASP A 114 0.49 -2.07 -4.47
N SER A 115 1.75 -1.80 -4.15
CA SER A 115 2.13 -0.67 -3.29
C SER A 115 1.85 0.66 -3.98
N GLY A 116 1.29 1.63 -3.24
CA GLY A 116 1.03 2.96 -3.77
C GLY A 116 -0.12 3.68 -3.07
N SER A 117 -0.56 4.79 -3.67
CA SER A 117 -1.69 5.58 -3.18
C SER A 117 -2.99 5.08 -3.80
N TYR A 118 -3.87 4.57 -2.95
CA TYR A 118 -5.22 4.15 -3.30
C TYR A 118 -6.17 5.33 -3.13
N GLN A 119 -6.78 5.73 -4.23
CA GLN A 119 -7.73 6.82 -4.29
C GLN A 119 -9.15 6.27 -4.36
N CYS A 120 -9.99 6.69 -3.41
CA CYS A 120 -11.44 6.51 -3.44
C CYS A 120 -12.10 7.83 -3.85
N ARG A 121 -12.82 7.79 -4.97
CA ARG A 121 -13.63 8.92 -5.45
C ARG A 121 -15.09 8.55 -5.39
N MET A 122 -15.87 9.35 -4.67
CA MET A 122 -17.31 9.20 -4.56
C MET A 122 -17.98 10.38 -5.25
N ILE A 123 -18.93 10.10 -6.14
CA ILE A 123 -19.65 11.11 -6.90
C ILE A 123 -21.13 10.83 -6.78
N THR A 124 -21.88 11.82 -6.31
CA THR A 124 -23.34 11.81 -6.27
C THR A 124 -23.87 12.92 -7.18
N ASN A 125 -25.20 13.01 -7.31
CA ASN A 125 -25.83 14.07 -8.08
C ASN A 125 -25.58 15.47 -7.49
N THR A 126 -25.28 15.55 -6.20
CA THR A 126 -25.18 16.82 -5.46
C THR A 126 -23.78 17.11 -4.94
N VAL A 127 -22.90 16.09 -4.78
CA VAL A 127 -21.59 16.27 -4.18
C VAL A 127 -20.52 15.38 -4.81
N TYR A 128 -19.28 15.87 -4.77
CA TYR A 128 -18.08 15.19 -5.23
C TYR A 128 -17.07 15.08 -4.09
N PHE A 129 -16.57 13.87 -3.82
CA PHE A 129 -15.52 13.61 -2.83
C PHE A 129 -14.37 12.79 -3.38
N THR A 130 -13.20 13.01 -2.80
CA THR A 130 -12.00 12.24 -3.07
C THR A 130 -11.24 12.05 -1.76
N GLN A 131 -10.80 10.82 -1.51
CA GLN A 131 -10.01 10.45 -0.35
C GLN A 131 -8.90 9.48 -0.75
N TYR A 132 -7.76 9.56 -0.07
CA TYR A 132 -6.58 8.75 -0.34
C TYR A 132 -6.21 7.90 0.88
N VAL A 133 -5.72 6.68 0.64
CA VAL A 133 -5.02 5.82 1.60
C VAL A 133 -3.79 5.25 0.92
N HIS A 134 -2.78 4.84 1.67
CA HIS A 134 -1.57 4.24 1.11
C HIS A 134 -1.42 2.78 1.53
N ILE A 135 -1.04 1.92 0.59
CA ILE A 135 -0.60 0.55 0.88
C ILE A 135 0.91 0.48 0.67
N ILE A 136 1.60 -0.07 1.67
CA ILE A 136 3.02 -0.39 1.62
C ILE A 136 3.12 -1.92 1.72
N CYS A 137 3.41 -2.57 0.59
CA CYS A 137 3.63 -4.01 0.55
C CYS A 137 5.12 -4.32 0.72
N HIS A 138 5.45 -5.16 1.70
CA HIS A 138 6.81 -5.59 1.97
C HIS A 138 7.10 -6.94 1.28
N VAL A 139 8.28 -7.06 0.67
CA VAL A 139 8.85 -8.38 0.33
C VAL A 139 9.47 -8.95 1.60
N PHE A 140 8.97 -10.08 2.07
CA PHE A 140 9.69 -10.87 3.05
C PHE A 140 10.89 -11.52 2.35
N PHE A 141 12.04 -10.82 2.36
CA PHE A 141 13.30 -11.54 2.27
C PHE A 141 13.37 -12.37 3.55
N ILE A 142 13.12 -13.67 3.44
CA ILE A 142 13.39 -14.61 4.52
C ILE A 142 14.81 -14.26 5.03
N GLN A 143 14.93 -14.03 6.32
CA GLN A 143 16.18 -14.18 7.05
C GLN A 143 16.69 -15.62 6.85
N LEU A 144 17.24 -15.93 5.68
CA LEU A 144 18.16 -17.05 5.49
C LEU A 144 19.58 -16.51 5.64
N GLN A 145 19.88 -15.96 6.82
CA GLN A 145 21.22 -16.20 7.34
C GLN A 145 21.26 -17.67 7.77
N HIS A 146 21.67 -18.54 6.84
CA HIS A 146 22.14 -19.87 7.20
C HIS A 146 23.13 -19.74 8.38
N PRO A 147 23.01 -20.53 9.46
CA PRO A 147 23.93 -20.46 10.59
C PRO A 147 25.40 -20.70 10.21
N ASP A 148 25.67 -21.24 9.02
CA ASP A 148 27.02 -21.43 8.48
C ASP A 148 27.72 -20.12 8.07
N GLN A 149 26.98 -19.11 7.61
CA GLN A 149 27.56 -17.83 7.17
C GLN A 149 28.07 -17.01 8.36
N ARG A 150 27.48 -17.17 9.55
CA ARG A 150 27.96 -16.56 10.80
C ARG A 150 29.35 -17.10 11.19
N ARG A 151 29.59 -18.40 11.02
CA ARG A 151 30.90 -19.02 11.30
C ARG A 151 31.97 -18.62 10.29
N GLN A 152 31.60 -18.44 9.02
CA GLN A 152 32.54 -18.00 7.99
C GLN A 152 32.89 -16.51 8.12
N SER A 153 31.91 -15.65 8.45
CA SER A 153 32.18 -14.22 8.69
C SER A 153 33.00 -14.00 9.96
N ALA A 154 32.70 -14.71 11.04
CA ALA A 154 33.49 -14.65 12.28
C ALA A 154 34.93 -15.14 12.07
N LYS A 155 35.14 -16.25 11.35
CA LYS A 155 36.50 -16.73 11.00
C LYS A 155 37.24 -15.79 10.05
N LYS A 156 36.53 -15.09 9.17
CA LYS A 156 37.11 -14.11 8.24
C LYS A 156 37.52 -12.83 8.97
N GLU A 157 36.74 -12.37 9.94
CA GLU A 157 37.09 -11.24 10.81
C GLU A 157 38.24 -11.59 11.77
N GLU A 158 38.23 -12.78 12.37
CA GLU A 158 39.36 -13.28 13.20
C GLU A 158 40.66 -13.41 12.38
N GLY A 159 40.57 -13.89 11.13
CA GLY A 159 41.70 -13.97 10.21
C GLY A 159 42.24 -12.59 9.81
N LEU A 160 41.35 -11.61 9.60
CA LEU A 160 41.74 -10.23 9.28
C LEU A 160 42.43 -9.55 10.47
N PHE A 161 41.86 -9.68 11.68
CA PHE A 161 42.44 -9.16 12.93
C PHE A 161 43.82 -9.76 13.23
N SER A 162 43.98 -11.08 13.02
CA SER A 162 45.26 -11.76 13.21
C SER A 162 46.32 -11.29 12.20
N SER A 163 45.93 -11.04 10.95
CA SER A 163 46.85 -10.53 9.92
C SER A 163 47.32 -9.10 10.20
N GLU A 164 46.44 -8.23 10.68
CA GLU A 164 46.77 -6.84 11.05
C GLU A 164 47.72 -6.78 12.25
N GLN A 165 47.49 -7.61 13.28
CA GLN A 165 48.40 -7.70 14.43
C GLN A 165 49.78 -8.23 14.03
N HIS A 166 49.84 -9.23 13.15
CA HIS A 166 51.11 -9.76 12.64
C HIS A 166 51.87 -8.73 11.79
N GLN A 167 51.15 -7.88 11.05
CA GLN A 167 51.74 -6.81 10.26
C GLN A 167 52.25 -5.64 11.12
N GLN A 168 51.52 -5.28 12.19
CA GLN A 168 52.00 -4.30 13.18
C GLN A 168 53.24 -4.79 13.91
N LEU A 169 53.29 -6.06 14.36
CA LEU A 169 54.46 -6.61 15.05
C LEU A 169 55.73 -6.61 14.19
N LYS A 170 55.59 -6.83 12.87
CA LYS A 170 56.73 -6.71 11.92
C LYS A 170 57.22 -5.27 11.78
N GLN A 171 56.34 -4.29 11.94
CA GLN A 171 56.69 -2.87 11.84
C GLN A 171 57.48 -2.36 13.07
N PHE A 172 57.24 -2.95 14.24
CA PHE A 172 57.98 -2.62 15.48
C PHE A 172 59.32 -3.34 15.61
N SER A 173 59.57 -4.41 14.85
CA SER A 173 60.84 -5.16 14.92
C SER A 173 61.96 -4.57 14.04
N PHE A 174 61.74 -3.41 13.40
CA PHE A 174 62.69 -2.68 12.55
C PHE A 174 63.05 -1.27 13.08
N MET A 175 62.80 -1.00 14.36
CA MET A 175 63.37 0.13 15.11
C MET A 175 64.30 -0.41 16.20
#